data_AF-A0A074LNI3-F1
#
_entry.id   AF-A0A074LNI3-F1
#
_cell.length_a   1.000
_cell.length_b   1.000
_cell.length_c   1.000
_cell.angle_alpha   90.00
_cell.angle_beta   90.00
_cell.angle_gamma   90.00
#
_symmetry.space_group_name_H-M   'P 1'
#
loop_
_entity.id
_entity.type
_entity.pdbx_description
1 polymer ?
#
loop_
_entity_poly.entity_id
_entity_poly.type
_entity_poly.pdbx_seq_one_letter_code
_entity_poly.pdbx_strand_id
1 'polypeptide(L)'
;MEVGNAAQVARRHEITANMVYRWMKQSKHQDFKQARPEAKKVAPFTPSMEEYRAIEEENDKLKRILGEKDLEIEILRDLVKKVDPTYRRR
;
A
#
# COMPACT_ATOMS: atom_id res chain seq x y z
N MET A 1 13.41 -6.37 4.62
CA MET A 1 12.80 -5.64 3.49
C MET A 1 12.22 -6.67 2.51
N GLU A 2 10.91 -6.89 2.49
CA GLU A 2 10.24 -7.81 1.54
C GLU A 2 9.92 -7.15 0.18
N VAL A 3 10.10 -5.83 0.10
CA VAL A 3 9.86 -5.02 -1.10
C VAL A 3 11.00 -5.23 -2.08
N GLY A 4 10.85 -6.23 -2.96
CA GLY A 4 11.83 -6.54 -4.02
C GLY A 4 11.80 -7.98 -4.52
N ASN A 5 11.22 -8.92 -3.76
CA ASN A 5 11.13 -10.33 -4.16
C ASN A 5 9.68 -10.77 -4.41
N ALA A 6 9.24 -10.68 -5.66
CA ALA A 6 7.89 -11.08 -6.08
C ALA A 6 7.57 -12.56 -5.81
N ALA A 7 8.58 -13.45 -5.83
CA ALA A 7 8.38 -14.87 -5.53
C ALA A 7 8.12 -15.12 -4.04
N GLN A 8 8.71 -14.32 -3.15
CA GLN A 8 8.43 -14.39 -1.71
C GLN A 8 7.03 -13.89 -1.40
N VAL A 9 6.62 -12.76 -1.99
CA VAL A 9 5.26 -12.22 -1.87
C VAL A 9 4.23 -13.22 -2.38
N ALA A 10 4.49 -13.84 -3.53
CA ALA A 10 3.63 -14.84 -4.13
C ALA A 10 3.37 -16.05 -3.20
N ARG A 11 4.44 -16.60 -2.61
CA ARG A 11 4.33 -17.73 -1.67
C ARG A 11 3.52 -17.39 -0.41
N ARG A 12 3.70 -16.19 0.13
CA ARG A 12 3.02 -15.75 1.35
C ARG A 12 1.51 -15.58 1.16
N HIS A 13 1.10 -15.19 -0.04
CA HIS A 13 -0.29 -14.91 -0.38
C HIS A 13 -0.93 -16.01 -1.23
N GLU A 14 -0.29 -17.18 -1.36
CA GLU A 14 -0.77 -18.34 -2.11
C GLU A 14 -1.18 -18.03 -3.56
N ILE A 15 -0.49 -17.06 -4.18
CA ILE A 15 -0.68 -16.66 -5.57
C ILE A 15 0.54 -17.04 -6.39
N THR A 16 0.38 -17.15 -7.71
CA THR A 16 1.51 -17.45 -8.58
C THR A 16 2.43 -16.23 -8.72
N ALA A 17 3.74 -16.45 -8.79
CA ALA A 17 4.72 -15.37 -9.01
C ALA A 17 4.42 -14.56 -10.28
N ASN A 18 3.93 -15.23 -11.33
CA ASN A 18 3.51 -14.61 -12.58
C ASN A 18 2.39 -13.56 -12.40
N MET A 19 1.45 -13.77 -11.47
CA MET A 19 0.41 -12.79 -11.16
C MET A 19 1.00 -11.54 -10.52
N VAL A 20 1.94 -11.69 -9.57
CA VAL A 20 2.61 -10.56 -8.93
C VAL A 20 3.42 -9.76 -9.95
N TYR A 21 4.19 -10.41 -10.83
CA TYR A 21 4.92 -9.73 -11.90
C TYR A 21 3.98 -8.99 -12.87
N ARG A 22 2.83 -9.57 -13.20
CA ARG A 22 1.82 -8.92 -14.05
C ARG A 22 1.25 -7.67 -13.38
N TRP A 23 0.86 -7.75 -12.12
CA TRP A 23 0.35 -6.60 -11.37
C TRP A 23 1.40 -5.51 -11.19
N MET A 24 2.67 -5.86 -10.95
CA MET A 24 3.76 -4.88 -10.91
C MET A 24 3.97 -4.16 -12.25
N LYS A 25 3.69 -4.82 -13.38
CA LYS A 25 3.75 -4.19 -14.70
C LYS A 25 2.54 -3.27 -14.93
N GLN A 26 1.35 -3.70 -14.51
CA GLN A 26 0.10 -2.95 -14.64
C GLN A 26 0.02 -1.74 -13.70
N SER A 27 0.53 -1.87 -12.46
CA SER A 27 0.55 -0.80 -11.46
C SER A 27 1.45 0.38 -11.84
N LYS A 28 2.34 0.21 -12.83
CA LYS A 28 3.13 1.32 -13.38
C LYS A 28 2.29 2.28 -14.26
N HIS A 29 0.97 2.15 -14.24
CA HIS A 29 -0.01 3.07 -14.85
C HIS A 29 0.40 3.51 -16.27
N GLN A 30 0.74 2.55 -17.13
CA GLN A 30 1.00 2.86 -18.54
C GLN A 30 -0.28 3.30 -19.27
N ASP A 31 -1.44 2.89 -18.78
CA ASP A 31 -2.73 3.19 -19.39
C ASP A 31 -3.02 4.71 -19.40
N PHE A 32 -2.66 5.43 -18.33
CA PHE A 32 -2.76 6.89 -18.30
C PHE A 32 -1.76 7.56 -19.26
N LYS A 33 -0.58 6.97 -19.48
CA LYS A 33 0.40 7.48 -20.45
C LYS A 33 -0.08 7.27 -21.89
N GLN A 34 -0.69 6.12 -22.18
CA GLN A 34 -1.21 5.73 -23.49
C GLN A 34 -2.62 6.26 -23.79
N ALA A 35 -3.33 6.79 -22.78
CA ALA A 35 -4.64 7.39 -22.94
C ALA A 35 -4.61 8.55 -23.94
N ARG A 36 -5.67 8.63 -24.75
CA ARG A 36 -5.88 9.74 -25.70
C ARG A 36 -5.94 11.08 -24.92
N PRO A 37 -5.50 12.20 -25.50
CA PRO A 37 -5.49 13.50 -24.82
C PRO A 37 -6.85 13.88 -24.21
N GLU A 38 -7.95 13.48 -24.84
CA GLU A 38 -9.32 13.71 -24.37
C GLU A 38 -9.64 12.94 -23.08
N ALA A 39 -9.11 11.72 -22.94
CA ALA A 39 -9.26 10.90 -21.73
C ALA A 39 -8.33 11.36 -20.58
N LYS A 40 -7.34 12.22 -20.89
CA LYS A 40 -6.48 12.88 -19.91
C LYS A 40 -7.04 14.22 -19.43
N LYS A 41 -8.12 14.71 -20.04
CA LYS A 41 -8.82 15.92 -19.59
C LYS A 41 -9.55 15.61 -18.29
N VAL A 42 -8.84 15.78 -17.17
CA VAL A 42 -9.45 15.80 -15.86
C VAL A 42 -10.09 17.18 -15.73
N ALA A 43 -11.42 17.23 -15.64
CA ALA A 43 -12.08 18.46 -15.24
C ALA A 43 -11.53 18.87 -13.87
N PRO A 44 -11.19 20.14 -13.63
CA PRO A 44 -10.73 20.58 -12.32
C PRO A 44 -11.81 20.21 -11.30
N PHE A 45 -11.48 19.26 -10.43
CA PHE A 45 -12.34 18.89 -9.32
C PHE A 45 -12.16 19.96 -8.24
N THR A 46 -13.17 20.80 -8.08
CA THR A 46 -13.26 21.75 -6.97
C THR A 46 -14.30 21.21 -6.00
N PRO A 47 -13.89 20.56 -4.90
CA PRO A 47 -14.84 20.06 -3.92
C PRO A 47 -15.61 21.22 -3.29
N SER A 48 -16.87 20.99 -3.02
CA SER A 48 -17.65 21.83 -2.11
C SER A 48 -17.05 21.79 -0.69
N MET A 49 -17.41 22.75 0.15
CA MET A 49 -16.96 22.79 1.55
C MET A 49 -17.34 21.51 2.32
N GLU A 50 -18.50 20.92 2.01
CA GLU A 50 -18.99 19.69 2.62
C GLU A 50 -18.18 18.47 2.19
N GLU A 51 -17.90 18.35 0.89
CA GLU A 51 -17.03 17.29 0.35
C GLU A 51 -15.61 17.41 0.90
N TYR A 52 -15.09 18.64 1.05
CA TYR A 52 -13.78 18.87 1.64
C TYR A 52 -13.72 18.37 3.09
N ARG A 53 -14.73 18.68 3.91
CA ARG A 53 -14.82 18.19 5.29
C ARG A 53 -14.94 16.67 5.36
N ALA A 54 -15.76 16.06 4.51
CA ALA A 54 -15.89 14.61 4.46
C ALA A 54 -14.55 13.92 4.12
N ILE A 55 -13.81 14.47 3.16
CA ILE A 55 -12.47 13.99 2.80
C ILE A 55 -11.48 14.16 3.96
N GLU A 56 -11.52 15.28 4.67
CA GLU A 56 -10.67 15.54 5.83
C GLU A 56 -10.95 14.55 6.97
N GLU A 57 -12.23 14.32 7.29
CA GLU A 57 -12.66 13.34 8.30
C GLU A 57 -12.24 11.91 7.92
N GLU A 58 -12.41 11.51 6.66
CA GLU A 58 -11.98 10.22 6.17
C GLU A 58 -10.44 10.08 6.26
N ASN A 59 -9.71 11.15 5.92
CA ASN A 59 -8.26 11.16 6.00
C ASN A 59 -7.76 10.98 7.44
N ASP A 60 -8.37 11.67 8.40
CA ASP A 60 -8.03 11.54 9.82
C ASP A 60 -8.34 10.15 10.36
N LYS A 61 -9.47 9.57 9.95
CA LYS A 61 -9.82 8.18 10.29
C LYS A 61 -8.78 7.21 9.73
N LEU A 62 -8.37 7.36 8.48
CA LEU A 62 -7.37 6.50 7.84
C LEU A 62 -6.00 6.63 8.50
N LYS A 63 -5.56 7.85 8.82
CA LYS A 63 -4.31 8.10 9.57
C LYS A 63 -4.32 7.42 10.93
N ARG A 64 -5.45 7.46 11.65
CA ARG A 64 -5.60 6.79 12.95
C ARG A 64 -5.45 5.27 12.80
N ILE A 65 -6.20 4.66 11.88
CA ILE A 65 -6.12 3.20 11.62
C ILE A 65 -4.71 2.80 11.22
N LEU A 66 -4.03 3.61 10.41
CA LEU A 66 -2.65 3.35 10.00
C LEU A 66 -1.71 3.35 11.21
N GLY A 67 -1.79 4.38 12.06
CA GLY A 67 -0.97 4.48 13.27
C GLY A 67 -1.21 3.33 14.26
N GLU A 68 -2.47 2.90 14.43
CA GLU A 68 -2.82 1.72 15.25
C GLU A 68 -2.19 0.44 14.70
N LYS A 69 -2.26 0.23 13.38
CA LYS A 69 -1.64 -0.94 12.73
C LYS A 69 -0.11 -0.91 12.80
N ASP A 70 0.50 0.25 12.63
CA ASP A 70 1.96 0.39 12.75
C ASP A 70 2.41 0.10 14.18
N LEU A 71 1.67 0.57 15.19
CA LEU A 71 1.95 0.24 16.59
C LEU A 71 1.81 -1.26 16.87
N GLU A 72 0.75 -1.90 16.39
CA GLU A 72 0.55 -3.35 16.52
C GLU A 72 1.72 -4.13 15.90
N ILE A 73 2.15 -3.74 14.69
CA ILE A 73 3.30 -4.34 14.00
C ILE A 73 4.58 -4.20 14.83
N GLU A 74 4.84 -3.02 15.39
CA GLU A 74 6.04 -2.80 16.22
C GLU A 74 6.02 -3.64 17.50
N ILE A 75 4.88 -3.73 18.18
CA ILE A 75 4.71 -4.59 19.35
C ILE A 75 4.96 -6.06 18.97
N LEU A 76 4.37 -6.54 17.88
CA LEU A 76 4.56 -7.92 17.41
C LEU A 76 6.03 -8.21 17.06
N ARG A 77 6.72 -7.27 16.40
CA ARG A 77 8.16 -7.39 16.11
C ARG A 77 8.99 -7.47 17.39
N ASP A 78 8.66 -6.67 18.39
CA ASP A 78 9.35 -6.68 19.67
C ASP A 78 9.10 -7.96 20.48
N LEU A 79 7.90 -8.52 20.40
CA LEU A 79 7.60 -9.83 20.99
C LEU A 79 8.42 -10.94 20.33
N VAL A 80 8.49 -10.98 18.99
CA VAL A 80 9.30 -11.96 18.25
C VAL A 80 10.79 -11.85 18.64
N LYS A 81 11.33 -10.63 18.70
CA LYS A 81 12.72 -10.37 19.15
C LYS A 81 12.99 -10.86 20.58
N LYS A 82 11.99 -10.77 21.48
CA LYS A 82 12.11 -11.21 22.88
C LYS A 82 12.04 -12.73 23.02
N VAL A 83 11.23 -13.40 22.19
CA VAL A 83 11.02 -14.85 22.22
C VAL A 83 12.18 -15.61 21.55
N ASP A 84 12.79 -15.05 20.50
CA ASP A 84 13.93 -15.67 19.81
C ASP A 84 15.21 -14.81 19.89
N PRO A 85 16.18 -15.16 20.77
CA PRO A 85 17.43 -14.43 20.90
C PRO A 85 18.30 -14.44 19.64
N THR A 86 18.03 -15.34 18.67
CA THR A 86 18.78 -15.41 17.41
C THR A 86 18.32 -14.39 16.36
N TYR A 87 17.16 -13.75 16.56
CA TYR A 87 16.60 -12.74 15.65
C TYR A 87 17.47 -11.48 15.48
N ARG A 88 18.41 -11.21 16.41
CA ARG A 88 19.40 -10.12 16.29
C ARG A 88 20.52 -10.39 15.27
N ARG A 89 20.61 -11.59 14.69
CA ARG A 89 21.67 -11.93 13.72
C ARG A 89 21.12 -11.99 12.30
N ARG A 90 20.93 -10.83 11.67
CA ARG A 90 21.06 -10.62 10.21
C ARG A 90 20.94 -9.14 9.85
#